data_AF-A0A9K3KX76-F1
#
_entry.id   AF-A0A9K3KX76-F1
#
_cell.length_a   1.000
_cell.length_b   1.000
_cell.length_c   1.000
_cell.angle_alpha   90.00
_cell.angle_beta   90.00
_cell.angle_gamma   90.00
#
_symmetry.space_group_name_H-M   'P 1'
#
loop_
_entity.id
_entity.type
_entity.pdbx_description
1 polymer ?
#
loop_
_entity_poly.entity_id
_entity_poly.type
_entity_poly.pdbx_seq_one_letter_code
_entity_poly.pdbx_strand_id
1 'polypeptide(L)'
;MQQHGRGSLLPSFILNTIETAIPPTSSCQEATSKPQLPLDPFTAGMPGSQMSLQDATPPLADPSSEEAEALLSGALYGFTTEDRDQALADVHGVTSAVAMDNEFIAGRLAHLDQALSDTRSKSAYLRAKIQDPEYVSNREFRLQFLMADNFDPQAAAERLVAFFESKLVLFGPEKLTRDLTLEDLSGDDIKSLEHGVVQRLVGKDHAGRVVVSCWPTTVQESSIHIQNKLKAFWYLVSSIVSEESQESQRNGFVLVIFGMGPRAQADRYSLWKLMYILRSLPARVASVHFCYDDPEAKAIANLAVVALDRKSRARFRTHYGSHDDVVAELSTFGVGSNLLTFDPSSEESTMVIREWFANRRLKEANERAAAATKKEAPSGGVVSEIGHYDVLFGRGKGIQAHPGNKRLRELVEANLGRYEQASRLEKTLLAETIVRNIKDTSGRFLKLDSGRGGGWTEVNDEIARDKIAHAFRTQRKSQSQRQSPAAIKMAPGERKPPPPGTSGNPATL
;
A
#
# COMPACT_ATOMS: atom_id res chain seq x y z
N MET A 1 51.01 -46.54 41.92
CA MET A 1 49.59 -46.36 42.34
C MET A 1 48.81 -45.98 41.09
N GLN A 2 48.25 -46.96 40.37
CA GLN A 2 46.80 -47.25 40.25
C GLN A 2 45.96 -46.03 39.80
N GLN A 3 45.07 -46.05 38.80
CA GLN A 3 44.69 -46.99 37.75
C GLN A 3 43.82 -46.20 36.71
N HIS A 4 43.89 -46.68 35.45
CA HIS A 4 43.06 -46.52 34.25
C HIS A 4 41.75 -45.69 34.18
N GLY A 5 41.54 -45.08 32.99
CA GLY A 5 40.22 -44.81 32.39
C GLY A 5 40.29 -43.97 31.09
N ARG A 6 40.22 -44.62 29.91
CA ARG A 6 40.06 -44.01 28.58
C ARG A 6 38.57 -43.85 28.22
N GLY A 7 38.26 -42.86 27.35
CA GLY A 7 37.02 -42.74 26.56
C GLY A 7 36.27 -41.44 26.86
N SER A 8 35.67 -40.70 25.93
CA SER A 8 35.53 -40.72 24.47
C SER A 8 34.93 -39.36 24.06
N LEU A 9 35.23 -38.90 22.85
CA LEU A 9 34.61 -37.77 22.15
C LEU A 9 33.07 -37.91 22.12
N LEU A 10 32.32 -36.82 22.32
CA LEU A 10 31.03 -36.53 21.66
C LEU A 10 30.66 -35.03 21.82
N PRO A 11 30.16 -34.36 20.76
CA PRO A 11 29.62 -32.99 20.81
C PRO A 11 28.14 -32.97 21.20
N SER A 12 27.76 -31.99 22.03
CA SER A 12 26.39 -31.74 22.46
C SER A 12 25.57 -31.09 21.33
N PHE A 13 24.84 -31.91 20.57
CA PHE A 13 23.73 -31.48 19.72
C PHE A 13 22.48 -31.29 20.58
N ILE A 14 21.91 -30.08 20.60
CA ILE A 14 20.51 -29.86 20.98
C ILE A 14 19.76 -29.61 19.68
N LEU A 15 19.07 -30.64 19.21
CA LEU A 15 18.18 -30.59 18.05
C LEU A 15 16.80 -30.06 18.46
N ASN A 16 16.27 -29.20 17.61
CA ASN A 16 14.95 -28.57 17.60
C ASN A 16 13.78 -29.49 17.98
N THR A 17 12.90 -29.00 18.87
CA THR A 17 11.62 -29.61 19.24
C THR A 17 10.51 -29.40 18.19
N ILE A 18 10.78 -29.57 16.89
CA ILE A 18 9.71 -29.55 15.85
C ILE A 18 9.69 -30.84 15.00
N GLU A 19 10.63 -31.76 15.19
CA GLU A 19 10.56 -33.09 14.57
C GLU A 19 10.18 -34.14 15.62
N THR A 20 8.88 -34.33 15.87
CA THR A 20 8.27 -35.62 16.30
C THR A 20 6.77 -35.46 16.54
N ALA A 21 5.98 -35.60 15.47
CA ALA A 21 4.55 -35.91 15.59
C ALA A 21 4.10 -36.79 14.42
N ILE A 22 4.59 -38.03 14.37
CA ILE A 22 3.98 -39.11 13.59
C ILE A 22 3.85 -40.31 14.53
N PRO A 23 2.64 -40.70 14.95
CA PRO A 23 2.47 -41.93 15.73
C PRO A 23 2.48 -43.17 14.80
N PRO A 24 2.98 -44.32 15.28
CA PRO A 24 3.01 -45.55 14.50
C PRO A 24 1.63 -46.20 14.41
N THR A 25 1.39 -46.84 13.27
CA THR A 25 0.23 -47.66 12.97
C THR A 25 0.19 -48.94 13.81
N SER A 26 -0.86 -49.14 14.63
CA SER A 26 -1.40 -50.50 14.88
C SER A 26 -2.81 -50.51 15.49
N SER A 27 -3.62 -51.41 14.92
CA SER A 27 -4.84 -52.08 15.40
C SER A 27 -6.12 -51.30 15.76
N CYS A 28 -7.15 -51.64 14.99
CA CYS A 28 -8.59 -51.37 15.15
C CYS A 28 -9.13 -51.48 16.58
N GLN A 29 -9.89 -50.47 17.03
CA GLN A 29 -11.28 -50.64 17.51
C GLN A 29 -12.08 -49.37 17.16
N GLU A 30 -13.23 -49.56 16.51
CA GLU A 30 -14.21 -48.52 16.21
C GLU A 30 -14.83 -47.99 17.50
N ALA A 31 -14.66 -46.69 17.75
CA ALA A 31 -15.50 -45.94 18.68
C ALA A 31 -15.93 -44.64 17.99
N THR A 32 -17.18 -44.61 17.56
CA THR A 32 -17.85 -43.50 16.90
C THR A 32 -18.09 -42.35 17.88
N SER A 33 -17.15 -41.41 17.96
CA SER A 33 -17.44 -40.03 18.35
C SER A 33 -16.37 -39.11 17.76
N LYS A 34 -16.72 -38.40 16.68
CA LYS A 34 -15.87 -37.35 16.11
C LYS A 34 -15.53 -36.36 17.24
N PRO A 35 -14.26 -36.10 17.57
CA PRO A 35 -13.93 -34.98 18.43
C PRO A 35 -14.38 -33.71 17.68
N GLN A 36 -15.32 -32.98 18.26
CA GLN A 36 -15.64 -31.63 17.81
C GLN A 36 -14.38 -30.80 18.00
N LEU A 37 -13.73 -30.47 16.88
CA LEU A 37 -12.71 -29.42 16.83
C LEU A 37 -13.27 -28.18 17.53
N PRO A 38 -12.48 -27.48 18.37
CA PRO A 38 -12.84 -26.12 18.74
C PRO A 38 -13.09 -25.37 17.43
N LEU A 39 -14.33 -24.90 17.25
CA LEU A 39 -14.64 -23.93 16.20
C LEU A 39 -13.60 -22.83 16.31
N ASP A 40 -12.87 -22.59 15.22
CA ASP A 40 -11.88 -21.52 15.11
C ASP A 40 -12.51 -20.22 15.62
N PRO A 41 -12.21 -19.75 16.85
CA PRO A 41 -12.88 -18.58 17.42
C PRO A 41 -12.51 -17.31 16.65
N PHE A 42 -11.56 -17.38 15.71
CA PHE A 42 -10.84 -16.23 15.19
C PHE A 42 -11.16 -15.86 13.73
N THR A 43 -12.07 -16.55 13.06
CA THR A 43 -12.78 -15.89 11.93
C THR A 43 -13.76 -14.81 12.43
N ALA A 44 -14.17 -14.87 13.70
CA ALA A 44 -15.09 -13.91 14.33
C ALA A 44 -14.39 -12.78 15.12
N GLY A 45 -13.06 -12.68 15.06
CA GLY A 45 -12.28 -11.69 15.83
C GLY A 45 -11.02 -11.18 15.15
N MET A 46 -10.76 -11.56 13.90
CA MET A 46 -9.79 -10.84 13.07
C MET A 46 -10.46 -9.54 12.60
N PRO A 47 -9.82 -8.37 12.69
CA PRO A 47 -10.34 -7.17 12.07
C PRO A 47 -10.28 -7.34 10.55
N GLY A 48 -11.32 -7.92 9.98
CA GLY A 48 -11.53 -7.92 8.55
C GLY A 48 -11.65 -6.48 8.10
N SER A 49 -10.77 -6.00 7.21
CA SER A 49 -11.02 -4.84 6.34
C SER A 49 -11.47 -3.50 6.99
N GLN A 50 -11.48 -3.36 8.32
CA GLN A 50 -12.14 -2.24 9.03
C GLN A 50 -11.31 -1.56 10.13
N MET A 51 -10.19 -2.11 10.60
CA MET A 51 -9.35 -1.36 11.55
C MET A 51 -8.40 -0.42 10.81
N SER A 52 -8.54 0.87 11.08
CA SER A 52 -7.58 1.91 10.68
C SER A 52 -6.32 1.80 11.54
N LEU A 53 -5.16 2.22 11.00
CA LEU A 53 -3.92 2.39 11.76
C LEU A 53 -4.10 3.29 13.00
N GLN A 54 -5.08 4.21 12.96
CA GLN A 54 -5.42 5.07 14.10
C GLN A 54 -5.97 4.24 15.27
N ASP A 55 -6.95 3.38 14.98
CA ASP A 55 -7.70 2.59 15.96
C ASP A 55 -7.00 1.28 16.35
N ALA A 56 -5.87 0.97 15.70
CA ALA A 56 -5.07 -0.20 16.00
C ALA A 56 -4.44 -0.14 17.40
N THR A 57 -5.08 -0.84 18.36
CA THR A 57 -4.60 -1.00 19.73
C THR A 57 -4.31 -2.47 20.04
N PRO A 58 -3.22 -2.76 20.79
CA PRO A 58 -2.93 -4.11 21.24
C PRO A 58 -3.96 -4.59 22.28
N PRO A 59 -4.08 -5.92 22.49
CA PRO A 59 -4.84 -6.47 23.60
C PRO A 59 -4.39 -5.89 24.94
N LEU A 60 -5.35 -5.70 25.85
CA LEU A 60 -5.13 -5.14 27.19
C LEU A 60 -4.16 -5.98 28.02
N ALA A 61 -4.18 -7.30 27.84
CA ALA A 61 -3.28 -8.24 28.50
C ALA A 61 -2.20 -8.76 27.51
N ASP A 62 -1.04 -9.09 28.05
CA ASP A 62 0.04 -9.73 27.31
C ASP A 62 -0.34 -11.19 27.01
N PRO A 63 -0.26 -11.66 25.75
CA PRO A 63 -0.58 -13.04 25.42
C PRO A 63 0.38 -14.03 26.07
N SER A 64 -0.15 -15.18 26.48
CA SER A 64 0.67 -16.24 27.07
C SER A 64 1.51 -16.96 26.01
N SER A 65 2.54 -17.69 26.46
CA SER A 65 3.34 -18.53 25.54
C SER A 65 2.50 -19.65 24.92
N GLU A 66 1.58 -20.23 25.69
CA GLU A 66 0.67 -21.27 25.19
C GLU A 66 -0.25 -20.74 24.08
N GLU A 67 -0.79 -19.53 24.24
CA GLU A 67 -1.60 -18.86 23.21
C GLU A 67 -0.79 -18.61 21.94
N ALA A 68 0.44 -18.09 22.07
CA ALA A 68 1.31 -17.84 20.92
C ALA A 68 1.73 -19.14 20.20
N GLU A 69 2.10 -20.18 20.95
CA GLU A 69 2.47 -21.49 20.40
C GLU A 69 1.29 -22.18 19.69
N ALA A 70 0.08 -22.07 20.25
CA ALA A 70 -1.14 -22.55 19.59
C ALA A 70 -1.38 -21.84 18.25
N LEU A 71 -1.11 -20.53 18.16
CA LEU A 71 -1.25 -19.78 16.91
C LEU A 71 -0.16 -20.12 15.89
N LEU A 72 1.08 -20.34 16.33
CA LEU A 72 2.19 -20.73 15.44
C LEU A 72 1.99 -22.14 14.89
N SER A 73 1.68 -23.12 15.76
CA SER A 73 1.37 -24.48 15.35
C SER A 73 0.11 -24.52 14.47
N GLY A 74 -0.94 -23.80 14.89
CA GLY A 74 -2.17 -23.54 14.16
C GLY A 74 -1.95 -23.00 12.74
N ALA A 75 -0.94 -22.13 12.56
CA ALA A 75 -0.71 -21.48 11.28
C ALA A 75 -0.37 -22.47 10.16
N LEU A 76 0.36 -23.54 10.48
CA LEU A 76 0.77 -24.58 9.55
C LEU A 76 -0.35 -25.56 9.20
N TYR A 77 -1.35 -25.72 10.08
CA TYR A 77 -2.50 -26.60 9.81
C TYR A 77 -3.29 -26.07 8.63
N GLY A 78 -3.47 -26.86 7.57
CA GLY A 78 -4.21 -26.48 6.37
C GLY A 78 -3.38 -25.72 5.32
N PHE A 79 -2.05 -25.64 5.48
CA PHE A 79 -1.16 -25.33 4.36
C PHE A 79 -0.95 -26.59 3.52
N THR A 80 -0.79 -26.42 2.22
CA THR A 80 -0.30 -27.50 1.35
C THR A 80 1.14 -27.87 1.73
N THR A 81 1.66 -28.98 1.20
CA THR A 81 3.08 -29.29 1.40
C THR A 81 3.95 -28.23 0.71
N GLU A 82 3.56 -27.81 -0.49
CA GLU A 82 4.24 -26.76 -1.24
C GLU A 82 4.28 -25.42 -0.48
N ASP A 83 3.16 -25.01 0.14
CA ASP A 83 3.13 -23.76 0.92
C ASP A 83 4.03 -23.81 2.16
N ARG A 84 4.13 -24.98 2.82
CA ARG A 84 5.01 -25.18 3.97
C ARG A 84 6.48 -25.14 3.56
N ASP A 85 6.81 -25.82 2.47
CA ASP A 85 8.17 -25.85 1.93
C ASP A 85 8.60 -24.45 1.47
N GLN A 86 7.70 -23.70 0.84
CA GLN A 86 7.97 -22.31 0.45
C GLN A 86 8.15 -21.39 1.66
N ALA A 87 7.33 -21.53 2.71
CA ALA A 87 7.50 -20.74 3.93
C ALA A 87 8.83 -21.06 4.63
N LEU A 88 9.27 -22.32 4.61
CA LEU A 88 10.56 -22.73 5.15
C LEU A 88 11.72 -22.18 4.30
N ALA A 89 11.61 -22.29 2.96
CA ALA A 89 12.56 -21.72 2.01
C ALA A 89 12.71 -20.20 2.20
N ASP A 90 11.59 -19.47 2.33
CA ASP A 90 11.58 -18.04 2.65
C ASP A 90 12.36 -17.76 3.94
N VAL A 91 12.11 -18.51 5.01
CA VAL A 91 12.76 -18.28 6.33
C VAL A 91 14.27 -18.53 6.30
N HIS A 92 14.75 -19.47 5.47
CA HIS A 92 16.18 -19.80 5.37
C HIS A 92 16.91 -19.09 4.22
N GLY A 93 16.25 -18.20 3.49
CA GLY A 93 16.88 -17.46 2.39
C GLY A 93 17.13 -18.32 1.15
N VAL A 94 16.14 -19.14 0.78
CA VAL A 94 16.12 -19.91 -0.47
C VAL A 94 15.05 -19.34 -1.38
N THR A 95 15.44 -18.90 -2.58
CA THR A 95 14.53 -18.32 -3.59
C THR A 95 14.36 -19.27 -4.77
N SER A 96 13.16 -19.26 -5.34
CA SER A 96 12.84 -19.99 -6.58
C SER A 96 12.49 -18.99 -7.67
N ALA A 97 13.19 -19.07 -8.81
CA ALA A 97 12.91 -18.23 -9.95
C ALA A 97 11.61 -18.68 -10.63
N VAL A 98 10.59 -17.83 -10.60
CA VAL A 98 9.37 -18.03 -11.39
C VAL A 98 9.40 -17.06 -12.55
N ALA A 99 9.46 -17.60 -13.78
CA ALA A 99 9.35 -16.81 -15.00
C ALA A 99 7.95 -16.20 -15.08
N MET A 100 7.88 -14.91 -15.41
CA MET A 100 6.62 -14.20 -15.60
C MET A 100 6.67 -13.52 -16.94
N ASP A 101 5.75 -13.88 -17.82
CA ASP A 101 5.57 -13.18 -19.07
C ASP A 101 4.63 -11.96 -18.89
N ASN A 102 4.59 -11.12 -19.91
CA ASN A 102 3.77 -9.91 -19.89
C ASN A 102 2.27 -10.21 -19.87
N GLU A 103 1.85 -11.36 -20.39
CA GLU A 103 0.45 -11.78 -20.45
C GLU A 103 -0.08 -12.13 -19.05
N PHE A 104 0.68 -12.91 -18.29
CA PHE A 104 0.41 -13.22 -16.90
C PHE A 104 0.26 -11.94 -16.07
N ILE A 105 1.21 -11.00 -16.21
CA ILE A 105 1.19 -9.73 -15.47
C ILE A 105 -0.06 -8.92 -15.84
N ALA A 106 -0.40 -8.84 -17.13
CA ALA A 106 -1.59 -8.13 -17.58
C ALA A 106 -2.88 -8.75 -17.02
N GLY A 107 -2.99 -10.08 -17.01
CA GLY A 107 -4.14 -10.79 -16.41
C GLY A 107 -4.27 -10.53 -14.91
N ARG A 108 -3.16 -10.53 -14.17
CA ARG A 108 -3.17 -10.25 -12.73
C ARG A 108 -3.54 -8.81 -12.40
N LEU A 109 -3.13 -7.84 -13.22
CA LEU A 109 -3.55 -6.45 -13.07
C LEU A 109 -5.05 -6.26 -13.37
N ALA A 110 -5.60 -6.97 -14.35
CA ALA A 110 -7.03 -6.96 -14.62
C ALA A 110 -7.85 -7.54 -13.45
N HIS A 111 -7.38 -8.66 -12.87
CA HIS A 111 -8.01 -9.22 -11.67
C HIS A 111 -7.87 -8.30 -10.44
N LEU A 112 -6.76 -7.56 -10.33
CA LEU A 112 -6.58 -6.55 -9.29
C LEU A 112 -7.62 -5.42 -9.44
N ASP A 113 -7.91 -4.97 -10.67
CA ASP A 113 -8.97 -3.98 -10.90
C ASP A 113 -10.35 -4.49 -10.46
N GLN A 114 -10.65 -5.77 -10.73
CA GLN A 114 -11.88 -6.40 -10.27
C GLN A 114 -11.94 -6.45 -8.73
N ALA A 115 -10.89 -6.96 -8.06
CA ALA A 115 -10.82 -7.01 -6.61
C ALA A 115 -10.95 -5.62 -5.97
N LEU A 116 -10.27 -4.62 -6.53
CA LEU A 116 -10.40 -3.23 -6.08
C LEU A 116 -11.82 -2.69 -6.27
N SER A 117 -12.54 -3.09 -7.32
CA SER A 117 -13.95 -2.73 -7.52
C SER A 117 -14.83 -3.31 -6.40
N ASP A 118 -14.60 -4.56 -6.04
CA ASP A 118 -15.38 -5.32 -5.07
C ASP A 118 -15.09 -4.93 -3.61
N THR A 119 -13.93 -4.32 -3.33
CA THR A 119 -13.60 -3.77 -2.01
C THR A 119 -14.56 -2.65 -1.61
N ARG A 120 -15.29 -2.85 -0.51
CA ARG A 120 -16.32 -1.91 -0.02
C ARG A 120 -15.72 -0.65 0.61
N SER A 121 -14.81 -0.82 1.58
CA SER A 121 -14.18 0.30 2.30
C SER A 121 -12.84 0.63 1.68
N LYS A 122 -12.71 1.80 1.04
CA LYS A 122 -11.51 2.24 0.32
C LYS A 122 -11.41 3.76 0.19
N SER A 123 -11.68 4.47 1.29
CA SER A 123 -11.92 5.92 1.28
C SER A 123 -10.67 6.72 0.89
N ALA A 124 -9.51 6.40 1.45
CA ALA A 124 -8.25 7.06 1.14
C ALA A 124 -7.75 6.70 -0.26
N TYR A 125 -7.95 5.46 -0.70
CA TYR A 125 -7.68 5.04 -2.09
C TYR A 125 -8.53 5.85 -3.08
N LEU A 126 -9.84 5.99 -2.82
CA LEU A 126 -10.72 6.80 -3.67
C LEU A 126 -10.30 8.27 -3.66
N ARG A 127 -9.89 8.81 -2.51
CA ARG A 127 -9.35 10.17 -2.41
C ARG A 127 -8.09 10.34 -3.25
N ALA A 128 -7.13 9.42 -3.16
CA ALA A 128 -5.93 9.43 -3.97
C ALA A 128 -6.26 9.36 -5.47
N LYS A 129 -7.22 8.50 -5.85
CA LYS A 129 -7.67 8.37 -7.24
C LYS A 129 -8.31 9.65 -7.79
N ILE A 130 -8.94 10.47 -6.95
CA ILE A 130 -9.44 11.81 -7.34
C ILE A 130 -8.29 12.79 -7.53
N GLN A 131 -7.35 12.76 -6.58
CA GLN A 131 -6.26 13.73 -6.49
C GLN A 131 -5.29 13.56 -7.65
N ASP A 132 -4.95 12.32 -7.98
CA ASP A 132 -4.10 11.98 -9.11
C ASP A 132 -4.43 10.57 -9.64
N PRO A 133 -5.29 10.48 -10.67
CA PRO A 133 -5.64 9.20 -11.27
C PRO A 133 -4.46 8.50 -11.94
N GLU A 134 -3.50 9.25 -12.50
CA GLU A 134 -2.34 8.70 -13.20
C GLU A 134 -1.39 8.02 -12.21
N TYR A 135 -1.15 8.63 -11.04
CA TYR A 135 -0.38 8.01 -9.96
C TYR A 135 -1.01 6.69 -9.51
N VAL A 136 -2.32 6.68 -9.24
CA VAL A 136 -3.01 5.49 -8.72
C VAL A 136 -3.16 4.38 -9.77
N SER A 137 -3.32 4.74 -11.05
CA SER A 137 -3.45 3.79 -12.14
C SER A 137 -2.11 3.36 -12.75
N ASN A 138 -0.99 3.94 -12.32
CA ASN A 138 0.34 3.61 -12.80
C ASN A 138 0.61 2.10 -12.70
N ARG A 139 1.02 1.51 -13.83
CA ARG A 139 1.21 0.07 -13.98
C ARG A 139 2.28 -0.45 -13.03
N GLU A 140 3.43 0.22 -12.98
CA GLU A 140 4.59 -0.19 -12.20
C GLU A 140 4.29 -0.13 -10.71
N PHE A 141 3.67 0.96 -10.25
CA PHE A 141 3.21 1.14 -8.87
C PHE A 141 2.25 0.02 -8.45
N ARG A 142 1.24 -0.27 -9.26
CA ARG A 142 0.27 -1.35 -8.98
C ARG A 142 0.92 -2.74 -8.98
N LEU A 143 1.91 -2.96 -9.84
CA LEU A 143 2.64 -4.22 -9.91
C LEU A 143 3.41 -4.52 -8.61
N GLN A 144 3.90 -3.50 -7.91
CA GLN A 144 4.59 -3.69 -6.63
C GLN A 144 3.70 -4.39 -5.58
N PHE A 145 2.40 -4.07 -5.54
CA PHE A 145 1.44 -4.72 -4.64
C PHE A 145 1.17 -6.17 -5.00
N LEU A 146 1.07 -6.48 -6.29
CA LEU A 146 0.96 -7.87 -6.75
C LEU A 146 2.22 -8.65 -6.39
N MET A 147 3.41 -8.09 -6.59
CA MET A 147 4.66 -8.75 -6.19
C MET A 147 4.74 -8.97 -4.67
N ALA A 148 4.26 -8.01 -3.87
CA ALA A 148 4.24 -8.12 -2.41
C ALA A 148 3.42 -9.32 -1.90
N ASP A 149 2.33 -9.67 -2.58
CA ASP A 149 1.39 -10.73 -2.21
C ASP A 149 1.40 -11.94 -3.17
N ASN A 150 2.55 -12.23 -3.81
CA ASN A 150 2.70 -13.39 -4.70
C ASN A 150 1.64 -13.47 -5.81
N PHE A 151 1.25 -12.32 -6.37
CA PHE A 151 0.27 -12.16 -7.43
C PHE A 151 -1.14 -12.63 -7.07
N ASP A 152 -1.49 -12.66 -5.78
CA ASP A 152 -2.87 -12.77 -5.30
C ASP A 152 -3.58 -11.41 -5.49
N PRO A 153 -4.55 -11.28 -6.41
CA PRO A 153 -5.19 -10.01 -6.69
C PRO A 153 -6.04 -9.48 -5.54
N GLN A 154 -6.62 -10.37 -4.72
CA GLN A 154 -7.46 -9.97 -3.60
C GLN A 154 -6.60 -9.40 -2.47
N ALA A 155 -5.54 -10.12 -2.10
CA ALA A 155 -4.59 -9.63 -1.10
C ALA A 155 -3.90 -8.33 -1.53
N ALA A 156 -3.50 -8.23 -2.81
CA ALA A 156 -2.91 -7.01 -3.36
C ALA A 156 -3.89 -5.82 -3.36
N ALA A 157 -5.18 -6.04 -3.62
CA ALA A 157 -6.21 -5.01 -3.54
C ALA A 157 -6.37 -4.49 -2.10
N GLU A 158 -6.42 -5.41 -1.12
CA GLU A 158 -6.49 -5.07 0.30
C GLU A 158 -5.26 -4.29 0.75
N ARG A 159 -4.05 -4.72 0.35
CA ARG A 159 -2.79 -4.02 0.63
C ARG A 159 -2.74 -2.65 0.00
N LEU A 160 -3.17 -2.49 -1.26
CA LEU A 160 -3.20 -1.20 -1.95
C LEU A 160 -4.19 -0.22 -1.31
N VAL A 161 -5.34 -0.71 -0.84
CA VAL A 161 -6.27 0.12 -0.07
C VAL A 161 -5.65 0.50 1.27
N ALA A 162 -5.10 -0.47 1.99
CA ALA A 162 -4.43 -0.23 3.26
C ALA A 162 -3.27 0.77 3.12
N PHE A 163 -2.53 0.75 2.01
CA PHE A 163 -1.45 1.68 1.70
C PHE A 163 -1.90 3.13 1.77
N PHE A 164 -2.98 3.48 1.07
CA PHE A 164 -3.47 4.85 1.08
C PHE A 164 -4.09 5.23 2.42
N GLU A 165 -4.75 4.29 3.10
CA GLU A 165 -5.31 4.55 4.44
C GLU A 165 -4.19 4.85 5.44
N SER A 166 -3.14 4.02 5.53
CA SER A 166 -2.02 4.29 6.44
C SER A 166 -1.17 5.49 6.01
N LYS A 167 -0.95 5.70 4.71
CA LYS A 167 -0.26 6.91 4.20
C LYS A 167 -1.03 8.19 4.53
N LEU A 168 -2.37 8.17 4.47
CA LEU A 168 -3.22 9.29 4.90
C LEU A 168 -3.04 9.58 6.38
N VAL A 169 -3.09 8.54 7.21
CA VAL A 169 -2.94 8.64 8.67
C VAL A 169 -1.57 9.21 9.06
N LEU A 170 -0.51 8.75 8.41
CA LEU A 170 0.86 9.13 8.75
C LEU A 170 1.22 10.51 8.19
N PHE A 171 0.95 10.77 6.92
CA PHE A 171 1.51 11.92 6.19
C PHE A 171 0.47 12.97 5.79
N GLY A 172 -0.81 12.69 6.01
CA GLY A 172 -1.89 13.59 5.64
C GLY A 172 -2.24 13.53 4.14
N PRO A 173 -3.28 14.27 3.75
CA PRO A 173 -3.88 14.14 2.42
C PRO A 173 -3.01 14.69 1.28
N GLU A 174 -2.21 15.72 1.54
CA GLU A 174 -1.39 16.39 0.52
C GLU A 174 -0.27 15.50 -0.03
N LYS A 175 0.11 14.46 0.72
CA LYS A 175 1.22 13.55 0.38
C LYS A 175 0.76 12.20 -0.18
N LEU A 176 -0.55 12.00 -0.40
CA LEU A 176 -1.08 10.70 -0.82
C LEU A 176 -0.56 10.24 -2.18
N THR A 177 -0.55 11.13 -3.17
CA THR A 177 -0.31 10.79 -4.59
C THR A 177 1.05 11.21 -5.10
N ARG A 178 2.04 11.23 -4.22
CA ARG A 178 3.44 11.45 -4.61
C ARG A 178 4.36 10.64 -3.74
N ASP A 179 5.57 10.43 -4.22
CA ASP A 179 6.59 9.78 -3.44
C ASP A 179 7.11 10.74 -2.37
N LEU A 180 7.38 10.16 -1.20
CA LEU A 180 7.87 10.91 -0.04
C LEU A 180 9.38 11.08 -0.16
N THR A 181 9.86 12.24 0.27
CA THR A 181 11.29 12.57 0.34
C THR A 181 11.71 12.85 1.78
N LEU A 182 13.00 12.99 2.04
CA LEU A 182 13.49 13.40 3.36
C LEU A 182 12.91 14.75 3.82
N GLU A 183 12.60 15.65 2.88
CA GLU A 183 11.98 16.95 3.21
C GLU A 183 10.52 16.83 3.67
N ASP A 184 9.88 15.68 3.45
CA ASP A 184 8.52 15.42 3.91
C ASP A 184 8.45 14.95 5.36
N LEU A 185 9.60 14.65 5.97
CA LEU A 185 9.73 14.20 7.34
C LEU A 185 9.97 15.39 8.28
N SER A 186 9.34 15.37 9.45
CA SER A 186 9.61 16.35 10.49
C SER A 186 10.99 16.14 11.13
N GLY A 187 11.48 17.12 11.90
CA GLY A 187 12.76 17.00 12.60
C GLY A 187 12.83 15.74 13.47
N ASP A 188 11.77 15.38 14.18
CA ASP A 188 11.76 14.19 15.04
C ASP A 188 11.59 12.88 14.25
N ASP A 189 10.98 12.92 13.06
CA ASP A 189 10.99 11.79 12.11
C ASP A 189 12.41 11.54 11.58
N ILE A 190 13.16 12.60 11.27
CA ILE A 190 14.56 12.52 10.85
C ILE A 190 15.44 12.01 12.01
N LYS A 191 15.28 12.54 13.22
CA LYS A 191 15.99 12.02 14.41
C LYS A 191 15.72 10.53 14.62
N SER A 192 14.48 10.08 14.40
CA SER A 192 14.13 8.65 14.47
C SER A 192 14.95 7.79 13.50
N LEU A 193 15.24 8.28 12.30
CA LEU A 193 16.12 7.61 11.35
C LEU A 193 17.60 7.74 11.75
N GLU A 194 18.03 8.90 12.24
CA GLU A 194 19.41 9.16 12.67
C GLU A 194 19.84 8.34 13.88
N HIS A 195 18.91 8.09 14.82
CA HIS A 195 19.11 7.18 15.95
C HIS A 195 18.99 5.69 15.57
N GLY A 196 18.71 5.39 14.31
CA GLY A 196 18.70 4.01 13.84
C GLY A 196 17.55 3.16 14.39
N VAL A 197 16.39 3.78 14.71
CA VAL A 197 15.13 3.06 15.06
C VAL A 197 14.83 1.97 14.04
N VAL A 198 15.07 2.31 12.78
CA VAL A 198 14.93 1.43 11.64
C VAL A 198 16.12 1.68 10.74
N GLN A 199 16.78 0.60 10.31
CA GLN A 199 17.98 0.69 9.49
C GLN A 199 17.91 -0.33 8.35
N ARG A 200 18.45 0.09 7.21
CA ARG A 200 18.79 -0.81 6.11
C ARG A 200 20.21 -1.29 6.34
N LEU A 201 20.41 -2.57 6.60
CA LEU A 201 21.73 -3.13 6.83
C LEU A 201 22.57 -3.11 5.54
N VAL A 202 23.88 -2.96 5.71
CA VAL A 202 24.82 -2.94 4.57
C VAL A 202 25.03 -4.35 4.06
N GLY A 203 24.32 -4.67 2.98
CA GLY A 203 24.42 -5.98 2.32
C GLY A 203 23.05 -6.61 2.12
N LYS A 204 23.07 -7.90 1.80
CA LYS A 204 21.90 -8.73 1.54
C LYS A 204 22.07 -10.06 2.24
N ASP A 205 20.96 -10.71 2.54
CA ASP A 205 20.96 -12.07 3.06
C ASP A 205 21.41 -13.09 1.98
N HIS A 206 21.45 -14.38 2.31
CA HIS A 206 21.90 -15.41 1.37
C HIS A 206 21.01 -15.55 0.12
N ALA A 207 19.75 -15.08 0.18
CA ALA A 207 18.81 -15.04 -0.93
C ALA A 207 18.91 -13.75 -1.78
N GLY A 208 19.83 -12.83 -1.46
CA GLY A 208 19.93 -11.54 -2.13
C GLY A 208 18.83 -10.54 -1.71
N ARG A 209 18.21 -10.75 -0.54
CA ARG A 209 17.18 -9.87 0.01
C ARG A 209 17.78 -8.80 0.90
N VAL A 210 17.18 -7.62 0.87
CA VAL A 210 17.53 -6.55 1.81
C VAL A 210 17.16 -6.98 3.23
N VAL A 211 18.02 -6.67 4.20
CA VAL A 211 17.73 -6.88 5.62
C VAL A 211 17.44 -5.53 6.27
N VAL A 212 16.28 -5.42 6.90
CA VAL A 212 15.85 -4.25 7.66
C VAL A 212 15.88 -4.60 9.13
N SER A 213 16.62 -3.83 9.93
CA SER A 213 16.64 -4.00 11.39
C SER A 213 15.82 -2.92 12.08
N CYS A 214 15.02 -3.29 13.07
CA CYS A 214 14.34 -2.38 13.98
C CYS A 214 14.94 -2.50 15.38
N TRP A 215 15.22 -1.36 16.00
CA TRP A 215 15.83 -1.28 17.33
C TRP A 215 14.94 -0.50 18.30
N PRO A 216 14.96 -0.82 19.60
CA PRO A 216 14.23 -0.07 20.60
C PRO A 216 14.96 1.25 20.86
N THR A 217 14.25 2.38 20.82
CA THR A 217 14.85 3.71 21.02
C THR A 217 14.28 4.50 22.19
N THR A 218 13.37 3.91 22.95
CA THR A 218 12.61 4.57 24.02
C THR A 218 13.46 5.14 25.17
N VAL A 219 14.79 5.01 25.14
CA VAL A 219 15.68 5.51 26.21
C VAL A 219 16.53 6.71 25.79
N GLN A 220 16.79 6.91 24.50
CA GLN A 220 17.81 7.89 24.09
C GLN A 220 17.25 9.28 23.79
N GLU A 221 16.01 9.39 23.33
CA GLU A 221 15.44 10.67 22.89
C GLU A 221 13.94 10.72 23.17
N SER A 222 13.56 11.50 24.20
CA SER A 222 12.18 11.58 24.69
C SER A 222 11.22 12.26 23.71
N SER A 223 11.74 13.02 22.75
CA SER A 223 10.95 13.65 21.69
C SER A 223 10.45 12.67 20.62
N ILE A 224 11.03 11.46 20.50
CA ILE A 224 10.63 10.47 19.50
C ILE A 224 9.44 9.65 20.01
N HIS A 225 8.29 9.86 19.38
CA HIS A 225 7.06 9.13 19.68
C HIS A 225 6.78 8.03 18.65
N ILE A 226 5.80 7.18 18.95
CA ILE A 226 5.35 6.09 18.08
C ILE A 226 5.11 6.53 16.63
N GLN A 227 4.49 7.69 16.41
CA GLN A 227 4.21 8.19 15.07
C GLN A 227 5.50 8.46 14.27
N ASN A 228 6.55 8.97 14.92
CA ASN A 228 7.82 9.23 14.27
C ASN A 228 8.49 7.93 13.84
N LYS A 229 8.48 6.90 14.71
CA LYS A 229 9.01 5.56 14.42
C LYS A 229 8.29 4.92 13.22
N LEU A 230 6.96 5.03 13.19
CA LEU A 230 6.14 4.49 12.10
C LEU A 230 6.40 5.22 10.77
N LYS A 231 6.53 6.55 10.78
CA LYS A 231 6.90 7.35 9.60
C LYS A 231 8.30 7.03 9.09
N ALA A 232 9.26 6.90 9.99
CA ALA A 232 10.62 6.49 9.67
C ALA A 232 10.64 5.10 9.01
N PHE A 233 9.94 4.12 9.61
CA PHE A 233 9.82 2.78 9.05
C PHE A 233 9.16 2.80 7.66
N TRP A 234 8.04 3.52 7.54
CA TRP A 234 7.32 3.68 6.29
C TRP A 234 8.22 4.23 5.18
N TYR A 235 8.90 5.34 5.46
CA TYR A 235 9.76 6.01 4.51
C TYR A 235 10.93 5.12 4.10
N LEU A 236 11.63 4.50 5.06
CA LEU A 236 12.76 3.63 4.77
C LEU A 236 12.35 2.45 3.88
N VAL A 237 11.28 1.72 4.24
CA VAL A 237 10.84 0.58 3.43
C VAL A 237 10.30 1.03 2.07
N SER A 238 9.60 2.16 1.99
CA SER A 238 9.16 2.72 0.70
C SER A 238 10.35 3.06 -0.21
N SER A 239 11.42 3.61 0.35
CA SER A 239 12.66 3.85 -0.40
C SER A 239 13.31 2.54 -0.83
N ILE A 240 13.35 1.49 0.00
CA ILE A 240 13.87 0.18 -0.42
C ILE A 240 13.09 -0.35 -1.64
N VAL A 241 11.76 -0.27 -1.60
CA VAL A 241 10.92 -0.74 -2.72
C VAL A 241 11.18 0.04 -4.00
N SER A 242 11.36 1.35 -3.94
CA SER A 242 11.61 2.17 -5.14
C SER A 242 13.00 1.95 -5.75
N GLU A 243 13.94 1.41 -4.98
CA GLU A 243 15.35 1.26 -5.37
C GLU A 243 15.72 -0.14 -5.84
N GLU A 244 15.06 -1.16 -5.31
CA GLU A 244 15.39 -2.55 -5.59
C GLU A 244 14.80 -3.02 -6.93
N SER A 245 15.48 -3.98 -7.57
CA SER A 245 15.01 -4.58 -8.82
C SER A 245 13.68 -5.31 -8.63
N GLN A 246 12.93 -5.53 -9.71
CA GLN A 246 11.69 -6.32 -9.65
C GLN A 246 11.94 -7.72 -9.07
N GLU A 247 13.08 -8.34 -9.37
CA GLU A 247 13.48 -9.62 -8.78
C GLU A 247 13.65 -9.51 -7.25
N SER A 248 14.37 -8.49 -6.76
CA SER A 248 14.57 -8.30 -5.33
C SER A 248 13.25 -7.94 -4.61
N GLN A 249 12.36 -7.17 -5.23
CA GLN A 249 11.03 -6.88 -4.69
C GLN A 249 10.18 -8.15 -4.53
N ARG A 250 10.29 -9.10 -5.48
CA ARG A 250 9.60 -10.40 -5.43
C ARG A 250 10.17 -11.32 -4.37
N ASN A 251 11.49 -11.32 -4.18
CA ASN A 251 12.12 -12.08 -3.10
C ASN A 251 11.78 -11.48 -1.72
N GLY A 252 11.47 -10.18 -1.70
CA GLY A 252 11.08 -9.45 -0.51
C GLY A 252 12.28 -9.01 0.33
N PHE A 253 12.00 -8.64 1.57
CA PHE A 253 13.01 -8.26 2.55
C PHE A 253 12.85 -9.08 3.83
N VAL A 254 13.93 -9.17 4.60
CA VAL A 254 13.95 -9.79 5.94
C VAL A 254 13.85 -8.68 6.98
N LEU A 255 12.93 -8.84 7.94
CA LEU A 255 12.81 -7.93 9.07
C LEU A 255 13.42 -8.56 10.31
N VAL A 256 14.41 -7.91 10.92
CA VAL A 256 14.99 -8.31 12.20
C VAL A 256 14.60 -7.27 13.25
N ILE A 257 13.88 -7.67 14.28
CA ILE A 257 13.42 -6.80 15.36
C ILE A 257 14.25 -7.15 16.59
N PHE A 258 15.09 -6.21 17.02
CA PHE A 258 15.83 -6.31 18.27
C PHE A 258 14.97 -5.74 19.39
N GLY A 259 14.48 -6.60 20.26
CA GLY A 259 13.85 -6.28 21.54
C GLY A 259 14.82 -6.49 22.71
N MET A 260 16.12 -6.28 22.49
CA MET A 260 17.15 -6.44 23.51
C MET A 260 17.20 -5.23 24.45
N GLY A 261 17.45 -5.48 25.73
CA GLY A 261 17.46 -4.47 26.79
C GLY A 261 16.21 -4.51 27.70
N PRO A 262 16.18 -3.73 28.80
CA PRO A 262 15.14 -3.76 29.82
C PRO A 262 13.70 -3.73 29.26
N ARG A 263 12.77 -4.51 29.84
CA ARG A 263 11.34 -4.56 29.45
C ARG A 263 10.65 -3.20 29.24
N ALA A 264 11.05 -2.16 29.98
CA ALA A 264 10.55 -0.79 29.79
C ALA A 264 10.79 -0.25 28.36
N GLN A 265 11.63 -0.91 27.57
CA GLN A 265 12.02 -0.52 26.22
C GLN A 265 11.15 -1.15 25.12
N ALA A 266 10.39 -2.20 25.44
CA ALA A 266 9.58 -2.91 24.47
C ALA A 266 8.16 -2.30 24.38
N ASP A 267 8.01 -1.32 23.49
CA ASP A 267 6.75 -0.61 23.26
C ASP A 267 5.74 -1.48 22.47
N ARG A 268 4.78 -2.05 23.21
CA ARG A 268 3.65 -2.85 22.69
C ARG A 268 2.87 -2.15 21.58
N TYR A 269 2.64 -0.85 21.71
CA TYR A 269 1.87 -0.10 20.72
C TYR A 269 2.68 0.08 19.44
N SER A 270 3.97 0.40 19.55
CA SER A 270 4.86 0.51 18.38
C SER A 270 4.91 -0.82 17.62
N LEU A 271 5.10 -1.94 18.32
CA LEU A 271 5.10 -3.27 17.70
C LEU A 271 3.77 -3.57 16.99
N TRP A 272 2.65 -3.35 17.68
CA TRP A 272 1.32 -3.65 17.13
C TRP A 272 1.05 -2.85 15.85
N LYS A 273 1.35 -1.55 15.86
CA LYS A 273 1.19 -0.68 14.69
C LYS A 273 2.20 -0.98 13.59
N LEU A 274 3.41 -1.42 13.93
CA LEU A 274 4.40 -1.88 12.96
C LEU A 274 3.89 -3.10 12.21
N MET A 275 3.35 -4.10 12.90
CA MET A 275 2.77 -5.30 12.27
C MET A 275 1.62 -4.96 11.32
N TYR A 276 0.82 -3.93 11.64
CA TYR A 276 -0.18 -3.39 10.72
C TYR A 276 0.46 -2.74 9.48
N ILE A 277 1.47 -1.89 9.66
CA ILE A 277 2.13 -1.16 8.55
C ILE A 277 2.77 -2.12 7.54
N LEU A 278 3.37 -3.23 7.98
CA LEU A 278 3.94 -4.26 7.12
C LEU A 278 2.96 -4.82 6.09
N ARG A 279 1.65 -4.78 6.40
CA ARG A 279 0.56 -5.23 5.52
C ARG A 279 0.02 -4.14 4.59
N SER A 280 0.57 -2.94 4.67
CA SER A 280 0.12 -1.80 3.87
C SER A 280 1.19 -1.27 2.92
N LEU A 281 2.47 -1.57 3.15
CA LEU A 281 3.54 -1.22 2.22
C LEU A 281 3.56 -2.17 1.02
N PRO A 282 3.94 -1.71 -0.19
CA PRO A 282 4.10 -2.53 -1.40
C PRO A 282 5.39 -3.36 -1.36
N ALA A 283 5.62 -4.05 -0.25
CA ALA A 283 6.83 -4.83 0.01
C ALA A 283 6.45 -6.22 0.52
N ARG A 284 7.05 -7.26 -0.07
CA ARG A 284 6.96 -8.62 0.47
C ARG A 284 7.84 -8.73 1.71
N VAL A 285 7.24 -9.07 2.84
CA VAL A 285 7.98 -9.51 4.03
C VAL A 285 8.25 -11.00 3.87
N ALA A 286 9.51 -11.36 3.71
CA ALA A 286 9.91 -12.74 3.45
C ALA A 286 10.01 -13.53 4.76
N SER A 287 10.66 -12.97 5.78
CA SER A 287 10.66 -13.50 7.14
C SER A 287 10.74 -12.36 8.16
N VAL A 288 10.26 -12.66 9.38
CA VAL A 288 10.37 -11.76 10.53
C VAL A 288 11.07 -12.51 11.65
N HIS A 289 12.16 -11.94 12.14
CA HIS A 289 12.96 -12.48 13.23
C HIS A 289 12.83 -11.53 14.43
N PHE A 290 12.40 -12.04 15.59
CA PHE A 290 12.30 -11.27 16.82
C PHE A 290 13.36 -11.73 17.81
N CYS A 291 14.29 -10.86 18.13
CA CYS A 291 15.46 -11.15 18.96
C CYS A 291 15.29 -10.51 20.33
N TYR A 292 15.56 -11.24 21.40
CA TYR A 292 15.41 -10.75 22.77
C TYR A 292 16.38 -11.45 23.72
N ASP A 293 16.83 -10.75 24.75
CA ASP A 293 17.78 -11.21 25.77
C ASP A 293 17.14 -11.34 27.17
N ASP A 294 15.98 -10.68 27.37
CA ASP A 294 15.18 -10.74 28.58
C ASP A 294 14.00 -11.72 28.44
N PRO A 295 13.89 -12.78 29.28
CA PRO A 295 12.72 -13.66 29.29
C PRO A 295 11.38 -12.92 29.41
N GLU A 296 11.35 -11.74 30.05
CA GLU A 296 10.13 -10.94 30.13
C GLU A 296 9.72 -10.32 28.78
N ALA A 297 10.66 -10.10 27.86
CA ALA A 297 10.39 -9.66 26.49
C ALA A 297 9.71 -10.76 25.64
N LYS A 298 9.67 -12.01 26.12
CA LYS A 298 8.88 -13.10 25.51
C LYS A 298 7.41 -12.71 25.33
N ALA A 299 6.84 -11.97 26.29
CA ALA A 299 5.47 -11.48 26.22
C ALA A 299 5.22 -10.55 25.01
N ILE A 300 6.26 -9.83 24.58
CA ILE A 300 6.22 -8.95 23.41
C ILE A 300 6.37 -9.74 22.12
N ALA A 301 7.23 -10.77 22.10
CA ALA A 301 7.28 -11.73 21.00
C ALA A 301 5.93 -12.44 20.80
N ASN A 302 5.27 -12.85 21.89
CA ASN A 302 3.93 -13.45 21.86
C ASN A 302 2.89 -12.45 21.31
N LEU A 303 2.98 -11.17 21.69
CA LEU A 303 2.16 -10.11 21.11
C LEU A 303 2.36 -9.99 19.59
N ALA A 304 3.61 -10.09 19.10
CA ALA A 304 3.91 -10.08 17.67
C ALA A 304 3.19 -11.24 16.95
N VAL A 305 3.25 -12.45 17.50
CA VAL A 305 2.56 -13.63 16.94
C VAL A 305 1.05 -13.38 16.82
N VAL A 306 0.43 -12.82 17.85
CA VAL A 306 -1.01 -12.49 17.83
C VAL A 306 -1.33 -11.46 16.73
N ALA A 307 -0.49 -10.43 16.58
CA ALA A 307 -0.68 -9.37 15.60
C ALA A 307 -0.49 -9.82 14.13
N LEU A 308 0.29 -10.88 13.91
CA LEU A 308 0.56 -11.41 12.56
C LEU A 308 -0.62 -12.22 12.02
N ASP A 309 -0.80 -12.19 10.71
CA ASP A 309 -1.72 -13.09 10.02
C ASP A 309 -1.13 -14.50 9.88
N ARG A 310 -1.97 -15.45 9.47
CA ARG A 310 -1.58 -16.85 9.35
C ARG A 310 -0.36 -17.07 8.44
N LYS A 311 -0.30 -16.42 7.28
CA LYS A 311 0.84 -16.54 6.33
C LYS A 311 2.14 -15.96 6.89
N SER A 312 2.08 -14.89 7.67
CA SER A 312 3.27 -14.29 8.27
C SER A 312 3.72 -15.04 9.53
N ARG A 313 2.80 -15.63 10.31
CA ARG A 313 3.15 -16.51 11.45
C ARG A 313 4.01 -17.70 11.03
N ALA A 314 3.72 -18.32 9.88
CA ALA A 314 4.55 -19.41 9.35
C ALA A 314 6.01 -19.00 9.09
N ARG A 315 6.25 -17.70 8.85
CA ARG A 315 7.55 -17.11 8.51
C ARG A 315 8.13 -16.24 9.63
N PHE A 316 7.58 -16.34 10.83
CA PHE A 316 8.03 -15.67 12.04
C PHE A 316 8.94 -16.59 12.86
N ARG A 317 10.06 -16.07 13.36
CA ARG A 317 10.99 -16.79 14.24
C ARG A 317 11.39 -15.90 15.41
N THR A 318 11.68 -16.53 16.54
CA THR A 318 12.12 -15.85 17.76
C THR A 318 13.49 -16.37 18.17
N HIS A 319 14.39 -15.49 18.57
CA HIS A 319 15.76 -15.83 18.96
C HIS A 319 16.03 -15.29 20.36
N TYR A 320 16.55 -16.15 21.24
CA TYR A 320 16.79 -15.83 22.65
C TYR A 320 18.24 -16.07 23.02
N GLY A 321 18.90 -15.06 23.59
CA GLY A 321 20.26 -15.18 24.08
C GLY A 321 20.97 -13.84 24.11
N SER A 322 22.29 -13.89 24.28
CA SER A 322 23.13 -12.71 24.09
C SER A 322 23.11 -12.24 22.63
N HIS A 323 23.63 -11.03 22.36
CA HIS A 323 23.78 -10.53 20.99
C HIS A 323 24.53 -11.53 20.10
N ASP A 324 25.63 -12.11 20.60
CA ASP A 324 26.44 -13.07 19.85
C ASP A 324 25.69 -14.39 19.57
N ASP A 325 24.91 -14.88 20.55
CA ASP A 325 24.07 -16.08 20.36
C ASP A 325 23.02 -15.85 19.28
N VAL A 326 22.33 -14.71 19.34
CA VAL A 326 21.30 -14.32 18.36
C VAL A 326 21.92 -14.17 16.97
N VAL A 327 23.07 -13.52 16.84
CA VAL A 327 23.76 -13.34 15.56
C VAL A 327 24.21 -14.68 14.96
N ALA A 328 24.71 -15.60 15.79
CA ALA A 328 25.06 -16.95 15.37
C ALA A 328 23.82 -17.71 14.89
N GLU A 329 22.70 -17.62 15.61
CA GLU A 329 21.45 -18.28 15.24
C GLU A 329 20.87 -17.71 13.93
N LEU A 330 20.82 -16.38 13.78
CA LEU A 330 20.35 -15.69 12.58
C LEU A 330 21.14 -16.08 11.31
N SER A 331 22.42 -16.39 11.46
CA SER A 331 23.25 -16.89 10.36
C SER A 331 22.72 -18.23 9.79
N THR A 332 22.10 -19.07 10.62
CA THR A 332 21.45 -20.33 10.18
C THR A 332 20.16 -20.09 9.39
N PHE A 333 19.60 -18.88 9.48
CA PHE A 333 18.44 -18.41 8.72
C PHE A 333 18.83 -17.59 7.49
N GLY A 334 20.12 -17.59 7.13
CA GLY A 334 20.62 -16.87 5.98
C GLY A 334 20.87 -15.38 6.23
N VAL A 335 20.76 -14.89 7.46
CA VAL A 335 21.15 -13.52 7.82
C VAL A 335 22.58 -13.54 8.34
N GLY A 336 23.55 -13.28 7.44
CA GLY A 336 24.98 -13.39 7.76
C GLY A 336 25.41 -12.51 8.94
N SER A 337 26.27 -13.06 9.80
CA SER A 337 26.76 -12.35 11.00
C SER A 337 27.42 -11.01 10.68
N ASN A 338 28.07 -10.90 9.52
CA ASN A 338 28.68 -9.67 9.00
C ASN A 338 27.68 -8.53 8.77
N LEU A 339 26.38 -8.81 8.69
CA LEU A 339 25.33 -7.80 8.55
C LEU A 339 24.93 -7.20 9.91
N LEU A 340 25.13 -7.94 10.99
CA LEU A 340 24.59 -7.68 12.33
C LEU A 340 25.69 -7.31 13.35
N THR A 341 26.85 -6.89 12.86
CA THR A 341 28.07 -6.70 13.66
C THR A 341 28.04 -5.48 14.58
N PHE A 342 26.99 -4.65 14.55
CA PHE A 342 27.01 -3.35 15.21
C PHE A 342 25.74 -3.08 16.01
N ASP A 343 25.94 -2.64 17.25
CA ASP A 343 24.92 -1.89 18.01
C ASP A 343 24.56 -0.63 17.20
N PRO A 344 23.27 -0.29 17.04
CA PRO A 344 22.84 0.93 16.34
C PRO A 344 23.46 2.21 16.92
N SER A 345 23.86 2.20 18.19
CA SER A 345 24.50 3.31 18.89
C SER A 345 26.03 3.34 18.80
N SER A 346 26.64 2.34 18.15
CA SER A 346 28.08 2.35 17.87
C SER A 346 28.45 3.49 16.91
N GLU A 347 29.72 3.90 16.96
CA GLU A 347 30.25 4.92 16.05
C GLU A 347 30.19 4.44 14.60
N GLU A 348 30.45 3.16 14.37
CA GLU A 348 30.38 2.49 13.07
C GLU A 348 28.96 2.52 12.50
N SER A 349 27.93 2.13 13.27
CA SER A 349 26.53 2.25 12.85
C SER A 349 26.14 3.69 12.53
N THR A 350 26.60 4.64 13.36
CA THR A 350 26.33 6.07 13.14
C THR A 350 26.93 6.54 11.81
N MET A 351 28.14 6.08 11.44
CA MET A 351 28.75 6.38 10.15
C MET A 351 27.94 5.82 8.99
N VAL A 352 27.48 4.58 9.08
CA VAL A 352 26.64 3.93 8.06
C VAL A 352 25.34 4.71 7.85
N ILE A 353 24.68 5.12 8.93
CA ILE A 353 23.45 5.92 8.86
C ILE A 353 23.72 7.26 8.17
N ARG A 354 24.80 7.97 8.55
CA ARG A 354 25.19 9.24 7.93
C ARG A 354 25.48 9.10 6.44
N GLU A 355 26.20 8.05 6.05
CA GLU A 355 26.49 7.76 4.65
C GLU A 355 25.20 7.50 3.86
N TRP A 356 24.29 6.69 4.41
CA TRP A 356 22.98 6.46 3.80
C TRP A 356 22.19 7.77 3.59
N PHE A 357 22.17 8.66 4.60
CA PHE A 357 21.52 9.97 4.47
C PHE A 357 22.15 10.83 3.38
N ALA A 358 23.48 10.87 3.28
CA ALA A 358 24.18 11.62 2.25
C ALA A 358 23.82 11.11 0.85
N ASN A 359 23.86 9.79 0.66
CA ASN A 359 23.48 9.14 -0.59
C ASN A 359 22.02 9.38 -0.94
N ARG A 360 21.12 9.32 0.05
CA ARG A 360 19.68 9.55 -0.15
C ARG A 360 19.38 10.99 -0.55
N ARG A 361 19.99 11.98 0.14
CA ARG A 361 19.85 13.41 -0.23
C ARG A 361 20.34 13.68 -1.65
N LEU A 362 21.49 13.12 -2.03
CA LEU A 362 22.04 13.28 -3.37
C LEU A 362 21.09 12.70 -4.43
N LYS A 363 20.55 11.52 -4.16
CA LYS A 363 19.61 10.87 -5.06
C LYS A 363 18.32 11.66 -5.25
N GLU A 364 17.70 12.10 -4.17
CA GLU A 364 16.47 12.89 -4.23
C GLU A 364 16.68 14.24 -4.94
N ALA A 365 17.85 14.85 -4.75
CA ALA A 365 18.23 16.06 -5.48
C ALA A 365 18.36 15.78 -6.99
N ASN A 366 18.97 14.65 -7.37
CA ASN A 366 19.09 14.25 -8.78
C ASN A 366 17.72 13.93 -9.41
N GLU A 367 16.86 13.22 -8.70
CA GLU A 367 15.48 12.92 -9.13
C GLU A 367 14.66 14.20 -9.31
N ARG A 368 14.79 15.16 -8.38
CA ARG A 368 14.17 16.48 -8.47
C ARG A 368 14.67 17.27 -9.69
N ALA A 369 15.98 17.27 -9.93
CA ALA A 369 16.57 17.94 -11.09
C ALA A 369 16.10 17.28 -12.41
N ALA A 370 16.02 15.95 -12.46
CA ALA A 370 15.49 15.20 -13.60
C ALA A 370 13.99 15.47 -13.83
N ALA A 371 13.20 15.61 -12.77
CA ALA A 371 11.79 15.97 -12.88
C ALA A 371 11.59 17.41 -13.37
N ALA A 372 12.42 18.36 -12.91
CA ALA A 372 12.38 19.76 -13.36
C ALA A 372 12.67 19.88 -14.87
N THR A 373 13.72 19.20 -15.36
CA THR A 373 14.07 19.18 -16.79
C THR A 373 12.98 18.55 -17.68
N LYS A 374 12.30 17.49 -17.21
CA LYS A 374 11.13 16.92 -17.90
C LYS A 374 9.93 17.88 -17.97
N LYS A 375 9.76 18.74 -16.97
CA LYS A 375 8.65 19.71 -16.89
C LYS A 375 8.88 20.94 -17.79
N GLU A 376 10.13 21.24 -18.11
CA GLU A 376 10.53 22.33 -19.02
C GLU A 376 10.58 21.91 -20.50
N ALA A 377 10.48 20.61 -20.82
CA ALA A 377 10.23 20.17 -22.18
C ALA A 377 8.81 20.61 -22.60
N PRO A 378 8.65 21.37 -23.71
CA PRO A 378 7.33 21.84 -24.11
C PRO A 378 6.43 20.64 -24.47
N SER A 379 5.45 20.36 -23.60
CA SER A 379 4.40 19.36 -23.81
C SER A 379 3.40 19.74 -24.92
N GLY A 380 3.55 20.92 -25.51
CA GLY A 380 2.79 21.37 -26.67
C GLY A 380 3.63 21.30 -27.94
N GLY A 381 3.85 20.11 -28.48
CA GLY A 381 4.21 20.01 -29.89
C GLY A 381 3.09 20.64 -30.71
N VAL A 382 3.40 21.60 -31.59
CA VAL A 382 2.42 22.15 -32.53
C VAL A 382 1.91 20.98 -33.38
N VAL A 383 0.62 20.68 -33.27
CA VAL A 383 -0.02 19.62 -34.04
C VAL A 383 -0.23 20.14 -35.47
N SER A 384 0.46 19.55 -36.44
CA SER A 384 0.41 19.95 -37.84
C SER A 384 -0.90 19.55 -38.55
N GLU A 385 -1.53 18.45 -38.13
CA GLU A 385 -2.78 17.94 -38.73
C GLU A 385 -3.76 17.42 -37.67
N ILE A 386 -5.05 17.77 -37.85
CA ILE A 386 -6.15 17.31 -37.01
C ILE A 386 -6.55 15.89 -37.47
N GLY A 387 -6.46 14.92 -36.57
CA GLY A 387 -6.90 13.55 -36.79
C GLY A 387 -8.40 13.38 -36.68
N HIS A 388 -8.94 12.34 -37.33
CA HIS A 388 -10.38 12.07 -37.38
C HIS A 388 -11.04 11.93 -36.00
N TYR A 389 -10.32 11.35 -35.03
CA TYR A 389 -10.81 11.11 -33.67
C TYR A 389 -10.50 12.27 -32.69
N ASP A 390 -9.87 13.35 -33.15
CA ASP A 390 -9.52 14.47 -32.28
C ASP A 390 -10.74 15.28 -31.82
N VAL A 391 -10.70 15.71 -30.57
CA VAL A 391 -11.74 16.46 -29.88
C VAL A 391 -11.35 17.93 -29.80
N LEU A 392 -11.93 18.73 -30.69
CA LEU A 392 -11.56 20.13 -30.91
C LEU A 392 -12.28 21.09 -29.95
N PHE A 393 -11.54 21.91 -29.21
CA PHE A 393 -12.05 23.00 -28.39
C PHE A 393 -12.42 24.20 -29.25
N GLY A 394 -13.49 24.90 -28.87
CA GLY A 394 -13.95 26.11 -29.54
C GLY A 394 -15.46 26.15 -29.73
N ARG A 395 -15.93 27.20 -30.40
CA ARG A 395 -17.34 27.44 -30.72
C ARG A 395 -17.50 27.52 -32.24
N GLY A 396 -18.64 27.05 -32.75
CA GLY A 396 -18.97 27.11 -34.18
C GLY A 396 -19.40 25.78 -34.77
N LYS A 397 -20.18 25.85 -35.87
CA LYS A 397 -20.77 24.67 -36.51
C LYS A 397 -19.72 23.67 -37.01
N GLY A 398 -18.60 24.15 -37.57
CA GLY A 398 -17.52 23.30 -38.07
C GLY A 398 -16.86 22.47 -36.97
N ILE A 399 -16.51 23.09 -35.84
CA ILE A 399 -15.91 22.42 -34.67
C ILE A 399 -16.88 21.39 -34.08
N GLN A 400 -18.17 21.73 -33.97
CA GLN A 400 -19.18 20.81 -33.43
C GLN A 400 -19.51 19.64 -34.37
N ALA A 401 -19.30 19.83 -35.68
CA ALA A 401 -19.50 18.80 -36.70
C ALA A 401 -18.31 17.84 -36.85
N HIS A 402 -17.16 18.14 -36.25
CA HIS A 402 -15.98 17.28 -36.27
C HIS A 402 -16.31 15.87 -35.74
N PRO A 403 -15.82 14.78 -36.38
CA PRO A 403 -16.16 13.41 -35.97
C PRO A 403 -15.83 13.10 -34.51
N GLY A 404 -14.66 13.52 -34.00
CA GLY A 404 -14.33 13.36 -32.57
C GLY A 404 -15.30 14.09 -31.62
N ASN A 405 -15.78 15.28 -31.99
CA ASN A 405 -16.78 16.02 -31.20
C ASN A 405 -18.20 15.42 -31.29
N LYS A 406 -18.53 14.72 -32.38
CA LYS A 406 -19.77 13.94 -32.51
C LYS A 406 -19.71 12.71 -31.59
N ARG A 407 -18.64 11.93 -31.69
CA ARG A 407 -18.41 10.76 -30.83
C ARG A 407 -18.40 11.12 -29.35
N LEU A 408 -17.79 12.24 -28.97
CA LEU A 408 -17.85 12.74 -27.60
C LEU A 408 -19.30 12.93 -27.12
N ARG A 409 -20.17 13.50 -27.96
CA ARG A 409 -21.59 13.69 -27.59
C ARG A 409 -22.32 12.36 -27.41
N GLU A 410 -22.05 11.37 -28.25
CA GLU A 410 -22.60 10.02 -28.12
C GLU A 410 -22.15 9.35 -26.81
N LEU A 411 -20.86 9.45 -26.47
CA LEU A 411 -20.32 8.94 -25.20
C LEU A 411 -20.96 9.62 -23.99
N VAL A 412 -21.17 10.94 -24.05
CA VAL A 412 -21.84 11.72 -22.99
C VAL A 412 -23.30 11.33 -22.86
N GLU A 413 -23.99 11.13 -23.99
CA GLU A 413 -25.40 10.71 -24.00
C GLU A 413 -25.59 9.30 -23.42
N ALA A 414 -24.76 8.34 -23.83
CA ALA A 414 -24.80 6.97 -23.33
C ALA A 414 -24.51 6.87 -21.82
N ASN A 415 -23.74 7.81 -21.26
CA ASN A 415 -23.36 7.81 -19.85
C ASN A 415 -24.18 8.80 -18.98
N LEU A 416 -25.15 9.51 -19.56
CA LEU A 416 -25.86 10.58 -18.85
C LEU A 416 -26.62 10.05 -17.62
N GLY A 417 -27.35 8.94 -17.74
CA GLY A 417 -28.10 8.36 -16.62
C GLY A 417 -27.20 7.99 -15.43
N ARG A 418 -26.06 7.35 -15.71
CA ARG A 418 -25.03 7.03 -14.70
C ARG A 418 -24.44 8.30 -14.09
N TYR A 419 -24.17 9.32 -14.92
CA TYR A 419 -23.65 10.61 -14.45
C TYR A 419 -24.63 11.36 -13.55
N GLU A 420 -25.95 11.23 -13.74
CA GLU A 420 -26.91 11.95 -12.90
C GLU A 420 -27.08 11.32 -11.51
N GLN A 421 -27.08 10.00 -11.45
CA GLN A 421 -27.18 9.22 -10.21
C GLN A 421 -25.86 9.21 -9.41
N ALA A 422 -24.74 9.48 -10.09
CA ALA A 422 -23.41 9.52 -9.49
C ALA A 422 -23.26 10.64 -8.44
N SER A 423 -22.55 10.30 -7.36
CA SER A 423 -21.98 11.25 -6.40
C SER A 423 -21.01 12.23 -7.09
N ARG A 424 -20.61 13.29 -6.39
CA ARG A 424 -19.62 14.26 -6.91
C ARG A 424 -18.32 13.57 -7.34
N LEU A 425 -17.90 12.56 -6.60
CA LEU A 425 -16.73 11.73 -6.87
C LEU A 425 -16.90 10.90 -8.16
N GLU A 426 -17.98 10.14 -8.23
CA GLU A 426 -18.26 9.25 -9.37
C GLU A 426 -18.44 10.03 -10.68
N LYS A 427 -18.96 11.27 -10.62
CA LYS A 427 -19.03 12.18 -11.78
C LYS A 427 -17.65 12.49 -12.35
N THR A 428 -16.66 12.74 -11.49
CA THR A 428 -15.27 12.99 -11.91
C THR A 428 -14.65 11.75 -12.55
N LEU A 429 -14.81 10.57 -11.94
CA LEU A 429 -14.30 9.30 -12.47
C LEU A 429 -14.94 8.93 -13.82
N LEU A 430 -16.22 9.22 -13.98
CA LEU A 430 -16.94 8.98 -15.23
C LEU A 430 -16.44 9.90 -16.36
N ALA A 431 -16.18 11.18 -16.05
CA ALA A 431 -15.57 12.10 -17.00
C ALA A 431 -14.17 11.66 -17.43
N GLU A 432 -13.35 11.20 -16.49
CA GLU A 432 -12.01 10.68 -16.75
C GLU A 432 -12.02 9.40 -17.59
N THR A 433 -12.96 8.49 -17.32
CA THR A 433 -13.15 7.27 -18.12
C THR A 433 -13.45 7.60 -19.59
N ILE A 434 -14.23 8.65 -19.84
CA ILE A 434 -14.52 9.13 -21.20
C ILE A 434 -13.28 9.74 -21.86
N VAL A 435 -12.47 10.51 -21.12
CA VAL A 435 -11.19 11.05 -21.62
C VAL A 435 -10.26 9.91 -22.03
N ARG A 436 -10.08 8.90 -21.17
CA ARG A 436 -9.26 7.71 -21.47
C ARG A 436 -9.77 6.96 -22.70
N ASN A 437 -11.07 6.69 -22.78
CA ASN A 437 -11.67 6.02 -23.95
C ASN A 437 -11.37 6.74 -25.28
N ILE A 438 -11.36 8.07 -25.29
CA ILE A 438 -11.05 8.85 -26.49
C ILE A 438 -9.56 8.71 -26.83
N LYS A 439 -8.67 8.84 -25.83
CA LYS A 439 -7.22 8.71 -26.01
C LYS A 439 -6.78 7.31 -26.44
N ASP A 440 -7.37 6.26 -25.87
CA ASP A 440 -7.09 4.86 -26.20
C ASP A 440 -7.41 4.54 -27.67
N THR A 441 -8.30 5.31 -28.28
CA THR A 441 -8.66 5.23 -29.71
C THR A 441 -7.94 6.26 -30.57
N SER A 442 -6.76 6.70 -30.15
CA SER A 442 -5.91 7.67 -30.85
C SER A 442 -6.53 9.07 -31.01
N GLY A 443 -7.49 9.45 -30.17
CA GLY A 443 -8.08 10.78 -30.16
C GLY A 443 -7.37 11.72 -29.17
N ARG A 444 -7.03 12.93 -29.60
CA ARG A 444 -6.42 13.97 -28.75
C ARG A 444 -7.42 15.09 -28.43
N PHE A 445 -7.19 15.80 -27.35
CA PHE A 445 -7.98 16.98 -26.99
C PHE A 445 -7.22 18.22 -27.43
N LEU A 446 -7.71 18.91 -28.47
CA LEU A 446 -6.95 19.97 -29.12
C LEU A 446 -7.58 21.34 -28.91
N LYS A 447 -6.76 22.35 -28.60
CA LYS A 447 -7.16 23.75 -28.50
C LYS A 447 -6.39 24.58 -29.52
N LEU A 448 -7.09 25.48 -30.20
CA LEU A 448 -6.45 26.40 -31.13
C LEU A 448 -5.69 27.47 -30.35
N ASP A 449 -4.40 27.64 -30.63
CA ASP A 449 -3.59 28.70 -30.05
C ASP A 449 -4.05 30.07 -30.60
N SER A 450 -4.13 31.06 -29.71
CA SER A 450 -4.63 32.40 -30.01
C SER A 450 -3.53 33.32 -30.56
N GLY A 451 -2.28 32.86 -30.63
CA GLY A 451 -1.15 33.59 -31.18
C GLY A 451 -1.15 33.70 -32.70
N ARG A 452 -0.28 34.57 -33.26
CA ARG A 452 -0.18 34.90 -34.71
C ARG A 452 0.18 33.73 -35.64
N GLY A 453 0.29 32.50 -35.13
CA GLY A 453 0.63 31.28 -35.88
C GLY A 453 -0.47 30.22 -35.99
N GLY A 454 -1.64 30.39 -35.36
CA GLY A 454 -2.85 29.58 -35.62
C GLY A 454 -2.71 28.05 -35.53
N GLY A 455 -1.83 27.53 -34.67
CA GLY A 455 -1.59 26.09 -34.50
C GLY A 455 -2.54 25.42 -33.50
N TRP A 456 -2.78 24.11 -33.67
CA TRP A 456 -3.46 23.31 -32.65
C TRP A 456 -2.46 22.80 -31.63
N THR A 457 -2.81 22.89 -30.35
CA THR A 457 -2.03 22.33 -29.24
C THR A 457 -2.88 21.33 -28.48
N GLU A 458 -2.25 20.23 -28.07
CA GLU A 458 -2.90 19.27 -27.18
C GLU A 458 -3.02 19.87 -25.78
N VAL A 459 -4.21 19.72 -25.17
CA VAL A 459 -4.46 20.17 -23.80
C VAL A 459 -4.23 19.04 -22.82
N ASN A 460 -3.90 19.40 -21.58
CA ASN A 460 -3.79 18.43 -20.50
C ASN A 460 -5.15 17.81 -20.10
N ASP A 461 -5.07 16.73 -19.33
CA ASP A 461 -6.22 15.90 -18.97
C ASP A 461 -7.22 16.63 -18.07
N GLU A 462 -6.75 17.58 -17.27
CA GLU A 462 -7.62 18.45 -16.48
C GLU A 462 -8.56 19.28 -17.36
N ILE A 463 -8.00 19.94 -18.38
CA ILE A 463 -8.79 20.73 -19.34
C ILE A 463 -9.70 19.82 -20.17
N ALA A 464 -9.23 18.62 -20.53
CA ALA A 464 -10.06 17.61 -21.21
C ALA A 464 -11.26 17.17 -20.36
N ARG A 465 -11.05 16.86 -19.07
CA ARG A 465 -12.13 16.47 -18.13
C ARG A 465 -13.16 17.58 -17.97
N ASP A 466 -12.72 18.83 -17.86
CA ASP A 466 -13.63 19.99 -17.77
C ASP A 466 -14.54 20.11 -18.99
N LYS A 467 -14.00 19.81 -20.18
CA LYS A 467 -14.82 19.75 -21.41
C LYS A 467 -15.89 18.66 -21.34
N ILE A 468 -15.57 17.48 -20.81
CA ILE A 468 -16.56 16.41 -20.61
C ILE A 468 -17.64 16.84 -19.61
N ALA A 469 -17.24 17.41 -18.47
CA ALA A 469 -18.17 17.90 -17.45
C ALA A 469 -19.09 18.99 -18.01
N HIS A 470 -18.56 19.89 -18.83
CA HIS A 470 -19.35 20.90 -19.55
C HIS A 470 -20.31 20.25 -20.57
N ALA A 471 -19.88 19.21 -21.27
CA ALA A 471 -20.72 18.48 -22.21
C ALA A 471 -21.93 17.83 -21.51
N PHE A 472 -21.73 17.18 -20.35
CA PHE A 472 -22.82 16.65 -19.52
C PHE A 472 -23.80 17.77 -19.10
N ARG A 473 -23.30 18.92 -18.63
CA ARG A 473 -24.15 20.08 -18.26
C ARG A 473 -24.96 20.60 -19.45
N THR A 474 -24.37 20.59 -20.64
CA THR A 474 -25.03 21.04 -21.87
C THR A 474 -26.12 20.07 -22.31
N GLN A 475 -25.83 18.77 -22.25
CA GLN A 475 -26.78 17.71 -22.61
C GLN A 475 -28.01 17.74 -21.69
N ARG A 476 -27.82 17.96 -20.38
CA ARG A 476 -28.93 18.13 -19.42
C ARG A 476 -29.88 19.27 -19.82
N LYS A 477 -29.32 20.43 -20.19
CA LYS A 477 -30.13 21.58 -20.65
C LYS A 477 -30.92 21.24 -21.91
N SER A 478 -30.32 20.50 -22.84
CA SER A 478 -30.99 20.07 -24.07
C SER A 478 -32.14 19.09 -23.80
N GLN A 479 -32.00 18.16 -22.84
CA GLN A 479 -33.09 17.23 -22.49
C GLN A 479 -34.25 17.96 -21.79
N SER A 480 -33.95 18.86 -20.86
CA SER A 480 -34.97 19.68 -20.19
C SER A 480 -35.77 20.55 -21.16
N GLN A 481 -35.12 21.13 -22.19
CA GLN A 481 -35.80 21.89 -23.24
C GLN A 481 -36.65 21.01 -24.17
N ARG A 482 -36.26 19.76 -24.44
CA ARG A 482 -37.05 18.81 -25.24
C ARG A 482 -38.26 18.24 -24.49
N GLN A 483 -38.21 18.22 -23.16
CA GLN A 483 -39.30 17.75 -22.29
C GLN A 483 -40.26 18.87 -21.83
N SER A 484 -39.97 20.13 -22.18
CA SER A 484 -40.90 21.24 -21.98
C SER A 484 -41.99 21.20 -23.06
N PRO A 485 -43.30 21.18 -22.73
CA PRO A 485 -44.34 21.27 -23.75
C PRO A 485 -44.16 22.58 -24.52
N ALA A 486 -44.18 22.50 -25.85
CA ALA A 486 -44.16 23.66 -26.73
C ALA A 486 -45.25 24.63 -26.27
N ALA A 487 -44.83 25.79 -25.74
CA ALA A 487 -45.74 26.87 -25.39
C ALA A 487 -46.56 27.21 -26.64
N ILE A 488 -47.87 26.99 -26.52
CA ILE A 488 -48.90 27.35 -27.49
C ILE A 488 -48.64 28.80 -27.91
N LYS A 489 -48.34 29.00 -29.20
CA LYS A 489 -48.42 30.32 -29.83
C LYS A 489 -49.87 30.81 -29.72
N MET A 490 -50.17 31.65 -28.73
CA MET A 490 -51.38 32.46 -28.73
C MET A 490 -51.07 33.86 -29.27
N ALA A 491 -51.98 34.32 -30.14
CA ALA A 491 -51.94 35.57 -30.88
C ALA A 491 -51.91 36.83 -29.99
N PRO A 492 -51.47 37.99 -30.52
CA PRO A 492 -51.38 39.21 -29.74
C PRO A 492 -52.76 39.88 -29.62
N GLY A 493 -53.24 40.04 -28.38
CA GLY A 493 -54.38 40.89 -28.09
C GLY A 493 -55.17 40.44 -26.87
N GLU A 494 -54.85 41.02 -25.71
CA GLU A 494 -55.83 41.65 -24.81
C GLU A 494 -55.13 42.16 -23.54
N ARG A 495 -55.50 43.38 -23.14
CA ARG A 495 -54.88 44.12 -22.03
C ARG A 495 -55.33 43.52 -20.69
N LYS A 496 -54.39 43.33 -19.77
CA LYS A 496 -54.67 42.98 -18.36
C LYS A 496 -55.38 44.14 -17.65
N PRO A 497 -56.40 43.89 -16.79
CA PRO A 497 -56.97 44.91 -15.92
C PRO A 497 -56.09 45.16 -14.68
N PRO A 498 -56.20 46.33 -14.03
CA PRO A 498 -55.35 46.72 -12.91
C PRO A 498 -55.80 46.04 -11.59
N PRO A 499 -54.91 45.97 -10.57
CA PRO A 499 -55.23 45.35 -9.29
C PRO A 499 -56.15 46.25 -8.44
N PRO A 500 -57.04 45.69 -7.60
CA PRO A 500 -57.84 46.47 -6.66
C PRO A 500 -56.99 46.92 -5.48
N GLY A 501 -57.08 48.20 -5.15
CA GLY A 501 -56.47 48.78 -3.95
C GLY A 501 -57.42 48.87 -2.76
N THR A 502 -56.81 48.83 -1.57
CA THR A 502 -57.26 49.37 -0.27
C THR A 502 -58.52 48.72 0.35
N SER A 503 -58.63 48.44 1.65
CA SER A 503 -58.25 49.20 2.85
C SER A 503 -58.58 48.33 4.09
N GLY A 504 -58.08 48.72 5.27
CA GLY A 504 -58.81 48.47 6.52
C GLY A 504 -58.05 47.75 7.62
N ASN A 505 -57.25 48.51 8.36
CA ASN A 505 -56.91 48.22 9.75
C ASN A 505 -58.20 48.29 10.60
N PRO A 506 -58.26 47.64 11.77
CA PRO A 506 -58.08 48.46 12.98
C PRO A 506 -57.38 47.75 14.15
N ALA A 507 -56.93 48.62 15.08
CA ALA A 507 -56.44 48.41 16.44
C ALA A 507 -57.28 47.39 17.25
N THR A 508 -56.84 46.82 18.39
CA THR A 508 -56.22 47.44 19.57
C THR A 508 -55.85 46.34 20.58
N LEU A 509 -54.94 46.70 21.51
CA LEU A 509 -54.50 46.07 22.77
C LEU A 509 -53.32 45.09 22.68
#